data_AF-A0A1C7FFT3-F1
#
_entry.id   AF-A0A1C7FFT3-F1
#
_cell.length_a   1.000
_cell.length_b   1.000
_cell.length_c   1.000
_cell.angle_alpha   90.00
_cell.angle_beta   90.00
_cell.angle_gamma   90.00
#
_symmetry.space_group_name_H-M   'P 1'
#
loop_
_entity.id
_entity.type
_entity.pdbx_description
1 polymer ?
#
loop_
_entity_poly.entity_id
_entity_poly.type
_entity_poly.pdbx_seq_one_letter_code
_entity_poly.pdbx_strand_id
1 'polypeptide(L)'
;MEKWLIEVNKALLEALQAIASGDIPKENMYKLATIFYSKRNNMNNDALFESMNEEIEEQVKIDWSFDIKSKLQYRFHFVSSYLLCYVIAGKVDEMEYDRIMDYINRELDLFQD
;
A
#
# COMPACT_ATOMS: atom_id res chain seq x y z
N MET A 1 -10.01 11.27 9.44
CA MET A 1 -9.68 11.10 8.01
C MET A 1 -8.41 11.83 7.63
N GLU A 2 -8.25 13.12 7.95
CA GLU A 2 -7.03 13.90 7.64
C GLU A 2 -5.72 13.25 8.11
N LYS A 3 -5.70 12.63 9.31
CA LYS A 3 -4.55 11.85 9.79
C LYS A 3 -4.07 10.78 8.79
N TRP A 4 -5.02 10.10 8.15
CA TRP A 4 -4.76 9.03 7.20
C TRP A 4 -4.26 9.60 5.87
N LEU A 5 -4.80 10.74 5.43
CA LEU A 5 -4.29 11.44 4.26
C LEU A 5 -2.83 11.87 4.44
N ILE A 6 -2.49 12.48 5.58
CA ILE A 6 -1.12 12.87 5.88
C ILE A 6 -0.20 11.64 5.93
N GLU A 7 -0.65 10.56 6.58
CA GLU A 7 0.13 9.35 6.74
C GLU A 7 0.40 8.64 5.41
N VAL A 8 -0.66 8.38 4.65
CA VAL A 8 -0.58 7.71 3.34
C VAL A 8 0.20 8.56 2.34
N ASN A 9 -0.03 9.87 2.30
CA ASN A 9 0.70 10.75 1.38
C ASN A 9 2.21 10.74 1.67
N LYS A 10 2.61 10.75 2.96
CA LYS A 10 4.04 10.62 3.32
C LYS A 10 4.62 9.29 2.86
N ALA A 11 3.92 8.18 3.13
CA ALA A 11 4.37 6.85 2.71
C ALA A 11 4.46 6.73 1.18
N LEU A 12 3.48 7.27 0.46
CA LEU A 12 3.45 7.28 -1.01
C LEU A 12 4.60 8.09 -1.59
N LEU A 13 4.88 9.29 -1.06
CA LEU A 13 6.00 10.11 -1.50
C LEU A 13 7.35 9.42 -1.27
N GLU A 14 7.54 8.76 -0.13
CA GLU A 14 8.74 7.96 0.16
C GLU A 14 8.86 6.78 -0.82
N ALA A 15 7.76 6.18 -1.24
CA ALA A 15 7.77 5.02 -2.14
C ALA A 15 8.13 5.46 -3.55
N LEU A 16 7.54 6.57 -4.00
CA LEU A 16 7.86 7.22 -5.26
C LEU A 16 9.34 7.60 -5.33
N GLN A 17 9.92 8.11 -4.23
CA GLN A 17 11.35 8.39 -4.14
C GLN A 17 12.19 7.11 -4.20
N ALA A 18 11.78 6.04 -3.52
CA ALA A 18 12.51 4.77 -3.51
C ALA A 18 12.58 4.11 -4.90
N ILE A 19 11.57 4.29 -5.75
CA ILE A 19 11.55 3.75 -7.11
C ILE A 19 12.10 4.75 -8.15
N ALA A 20 12.44 5.98 -7.77
CA ALA A 20 12.81 7.05 -8.71
C ALA A 20 14.11 6.76 -9.47
N SER A 21 15.02 5.94 -8.91
CA SER A 21 16.25 5.51 -9.61
C SER A 21 15.98 4.54 -10.76
N GLY A 22 14.81 3.87 -10.77
CA GLY A 22 14.47 2.81 -11.71
C GLY A 22 14.96 1.42 -11.32
N ASP A 23 15.64 1.27 -10.18
CA ASP A 23 16.13 -0.05 -9.70
C ASP A 23 14.98 -0.99 -9.32
N ILE A 24 13.84 -0.42 -8.91
CA ILE A 24 12.61 -1.13 -8.59
C ILE A 24 11.58 -0.79 -9.67
N PRO A 25 11.07 -1.77 -10.43
CA PRO A 25 9.96 -1.54 -11.36
C PRO A 25 8.76 -0.93 -10.65
N LYS A 26 8.07 0.02 -11.28
CA LYS A 26 6.94 0.72 -10.67
C LYS A 26 5.86 -0.24 -10.20
N GLU A 27 5.59 -1.27 -10.99
CA GLU A 27 4.61 -2.32 -10.73
C GLU A 27 4.93 -3.10 -9.44
N ASN A 28 6.19 -3.10 -8.98
CA ASN A 28 6.62 -3.76 -7.75
C ASN A 28 6.65 -2.79 -6.55
N MET A 29 6.26 -1.53 -6.71
CA MET A 29 6.28 -0.53 -5.64
C MET A 29 5.45 -0.97 -4.42
N TYR A 30 4.37 -1.72 -4.62
CA TYR A 30 3.52 -2.23 -3.54
C TYR A 30 4.28 -3.08 -2.50
N LYS A 31 5.38 -3.74 -2.90
CA LYS A 31 6.23 -4.52 -1.99
C LYS A 31 6.92 -3.68 -0.93
N LEU A 32 7.02 -2.36 -1.15
CA LEU A 32 7.55 -1.43 -0.16
C LEU A 32 6.56 -1.14 0.99
N ALA A 33 5.28 -1.49 0.83
CA ALA A 33 4.23 -1.26 1.83
C ALA A 33 4.61 -1.85 3.19
N THR A 34 4.95 -3.14 3.24
CA THR A 34 5.32 -3.84 4.48
C THR A 34 6.58 -3.23 5.11
N ILE A 35 7.58 -2.85 4.30
CA ILE A 35 8.82 -2.24 4.78
C ILE A 35 8.52 -0.91 5.46
N PHE A 36 7.72 -0.05 4.83
CA PHE A 36 7.38 1.26 5.37
C PHE A 36 6.47 1.16 6.58
N TYR A 37 5.49 0.28 6.54
CA TYR A 37 4.64 -0.01 7.69
C TYR A 37 5.50 -0.43 8.88
N SER A 38 6.40 -1.38 8.67
CA SER A 38 7.28 -1.92 9.71
C SER A 38 8.16 -0.84 10.33
N LYS A 39 8.79 -0.02 9.50
CA LYS A 39 9.63 1.10 9.95
C LYS A 39 8.84 2.11 10.78
N ARG A 40 7.64 2.49 10.32
CA ARG A 40 6.80 3.50 11.00
C ARG A 40 6.19 3.00 12.29
N ASN A 41 5.96 1.69 12.39
CA ASN A 41 5.36 1.06 13.56
C ASN A 41 6.39 0.37 14.48
N ASN A 42 7.70 0.54 14.22
CA ASN A 42 8.80 -0.14 14.92
C ASN A 42 8.57 -1.65 15.07
N MET A 43 8.09 -2.28 14.00
CA MET A 43 7.72 -3.69 14.01
C MET A 43 8.97 -4.57 14.12
N ASN A 44 8.91 -5.55 15.01
CA ASN A 44 9.97 -6.52 15.29
C ASN A 44 9.45 -7.96 15.28
N ASN A 45 8.36 -8.20 14.54
CA ASN A 45 7.70 -9.49 14.43
C ASN A 45 7.81 -9.99 12.99
N ASP A 46 8.78 -10.86 12.74
CA ASP A 46 9.05 -11.42 11.42
C ASP A 46 7.88 -12.24 10.88
N ALA A 47 7.16 -12.98 11.74
CA ALA A 47 5.99 -13.76 11.31
C ALA A 47 4.86 -12.85 10.80
N LEU A 48 4.64 -11.71 11.47
CA LEU A 48 3.68 -10.71 11.00
C LEU A 48 4.17 -10.02 9.71
N PHE A 49 5.47 -9.77 9.58
CA PHE A 49 6.07 -9.22 8.36
C PHE A 49 5.81 -10.13 7.15
N GLU A 50 6.08 -11.44 7.29
CA GLU A 50 5.85 -12.40 6.22
C GLU A 50 4.36 -12.54 5.89
N SER A 51 3.49 -12.62 6.90
CA SER A 51 2.04 -12.65 6.69
C SER A 51 1.54 -11.42 5.92
N MET A 52 2.06 -10.22 6.22
CA MET A 52 1.73 -9.02 5.46
C MET A 52 2.18 -9.12 3.99
N ASN A 53 3.39 -9.63 3.73
CA ASN A 53 3.89 -9.78 2.37
C ASN A 53 3.07 -10.78 1.55
N GLU A 54 2.69 -11.91 2.16
CA GLU A 54 1.88 -12.94 1.51
C GLU A 54 0.50 -12.41 1.11
N GLU A 55 -0.21 -11.78 2.04
CA GLU A 55 -1.55 -11.22 1.82
C GLU A 55 -1.54 -10.09 0.79
N ILE A 56 -0.55 -9.20 0.85
CA ILE A 56 -0.38 -8.11 -0.14
C ILE A 56 -0.11 -8.68 -1.54
N GLU A 57 0.77 -9.67 -1.63
CA GLU A 57 1.11 -10.29 -2.91
C GLU A 57 -0.11 -11.02 -3.50
N GLU A 58 -0.92 -11.67 -2.68
CA GLU A 58 -2.18 -12.30 -3.10
C GLU A 58 -3.19 -11.26 -3.59
N GLN A 59 -3.44 -10.19 -2.81
CA GLN A 59 -4.35 -9.10 -3.19
C GLN A 59 -3.99 -8.53 -4.57
N VAL A 60 -2.73 -8.15 -4.77
CA VAL A 60 -2.29 -7.52 -6.02
C VAL A 60 -2.34 -8.51 -7.19
N LYS A 61 -2.01 -9.79 -6.97
CA LYS A 61 -2.14 -10.83 -8.01
C LYS A 61 -3.59 -11.03 -8.44
N ILE A 62 -4.53 -11.00 -7.49
CA ILE A 62 -5.96 -11.12 -7.77
C ILE A 62 -6.41 -9.93 -8.62
N ASP A 63 -6.06 -8.70 -8.24
CA ASP A 63 -6.40 -7.49 -9.01
C ASP A 63 -5.86 -7.56 -10.45
N TRP A 64 -4.61 -7.99 -10.61
CA TRP A 64 -3.96 -8.14 -11.91
C TRP A 64 -4.57 -9.27 -12.76
N SER A 65 -5.19 -10.26 -12.12
CA SER A 65 -5.86 -11.35 -12.82
C SER A 65 -7.19 -10.92 -13.45
N PHE A 66 -7.85 -9.92 -12.87
CA PHE A 66 -9.10 -9.36 -13.40
C PHE A 66 -8.83 -8.36 -14.53
N ASP A 67 -7.82 -7.50 -14.38
CA ASP A 67 -7.34 -6.61 -15.43
C ASP A 67 -5.82 -6.47 -15.37
N ILE A 68 -5.12 -7.00 -16.38
CA ILE A 68 -3.67 -6.91 -16.47
C ILE A 68 -3.16 -5.47 -16.55
N LYS A 69 -3.97 -4.53 -17.06
CA LYS A 69 -3.60 -3.11 -17.14
C LYS A 69 -3.58 -2.43 -15.78
N SER A 70 -4.23 -3.02 -14.78
CA SER A 70 -4.17 -2.52 -13.40
C SER A 70 -2.74 -2.45 -12.86
N LYS A 71 -1.78 -3.21 -13.42
CA LYS A 71 -0.34 -3.08 -13.11
C LYS A 71 0.18 -1.64 -13.22
N LEU A 72 -0.38 -0.85 -14.13
CA LEU A 72 -0.02 0.56 -14.32
C LEU A 72 -0.52 1.46 -13.18
N GLN A 73 -1.47 0.99 -12.37
CA GLN A 73 -2.01 1.70 -11.21
C GLN A 73 -1.14 1.48 -9.97
N TYR A 74 0.18 1.60 -10.11
CA TYR A 74 1.15 1.26 -9.06
C TYR A 74 0.98 2.10 -7.79
N ARG A 75 0.52 3.35 -7.91
CA ARG A 75 0.19 4.22 -6.75
C ARG A 75 -0.98 3.64 -5.96
N PHE A 76 -2.04 3.22 -6.63
CA PHE A 76 -3.18 2.55 -6.01
C PHE A 76 -2.74 1.28 -5.28
N HIS A 77 -2.03 0.38 -5.97
CA HIS A 77 -1.55 -0.89 -5.39
C HIS A 77 -0.68 -0.69 -4.15
N PHE A 78 0.19 0.33 -4.17
CA PHE A 78 0.98 0.66 -3.00
C PHE A 78 0.11 1.15 -1.84
N VAL A 79 -0.83 2.06 -2.10
CA VAL A 79 -1.68 2.62 -1.04
C VAL A 79 -2.62 1.58 -0.45
N SER A 80 -3.26 0.75 -1.28
CA SER A 80 -4.12 -0.35 -0.81
C SER A 80 -3.32 -1.32 0.05
N SER A 81 -2.15 -1.75 -0.43
CA SER A 81 -1.25 -2.65 0.31
C SER A 81 -0.77 -2.04 1.64
N TYR A 82 -0.41 -0.75 1.64
CA TYR A 82 0.06 -0.06 2.84
C TYR A 82 -1.02 0.03 3.91
N LEU A 83 -2.27 0.32 3.51
CA LEU A 83 -3.41 0.32 4.42
C LEU A 83 -3.81 -1.09 4.85
N LEU A 84 -3.67 -2.09 3.97
CA LEU A 84 -3.90 -3.50 4.29
C LEU A 84 -2.97 -3.97 5.43
N CYS A 85 -1.72 -3.50 5.51
CA CYS A 85 -0.86 -3.79 6.67
C CYS A 85 -1.50 -3.37 8.01
N TYR A 86 -2.24 -2.26 8.05
CA TYR A 86 -2.95 -1.84 9.27
C TYR A 86 -4.13 -2.77 9.59
N VAL A 87 -4.78 -3.33 8.57
CA VAL A 87 -5.84 -4.33 8.74
C VAL A 87 -5.29 -5.64 9.28
N ILE A 88 -4.24 -6.18 8.65
CA ILE A 88 -3.60 -7.44 9.07
C ILE A 88 -3.05 -7.33 10.49
N ALA A 89 -2.51 -6.16 10.86
CA ALA A 89 -2.04 -5.90 12.22
C ALA A 89 -3.17 -5.65 13.25
N GLY A 90 -4.43 -5.69 12.85
CA GLY A 90 -5.59 -5.45 13.72
C GLY A 90 -5.72 -4.00 14.22
N LYS A 91 -5.12 -3.04 13.51
CA LYS A 91 -5.17 -1.60 13.87
C LYS A 91 -6.31 -0.84 13.20
N VAL A 92 -6.84 -1.40 12.11
CA VAL A 92 -7.93 -0.88 11.28
C VAL A 92 -8.80 -2.08 10.93
N ASP A 93 -10.13 -1.94 11.00
CA ASP A 93 -11.04 -2.99 10.50
C ASP A 93 -11.36 -2.78 9.01
N GLU A 94 -11.97 -3.78 8.36
CA GLU A 94 -12.30 -3.72 6.93
C GLU A 94 -13.19 -2.52 6.58
N MET A 95 -14.15 -2.19 7.45
CA MET A 95 -15.07 -1.07 7.21
C MET A 95 -14.36 0.29 7.33
N GLU A 96 -13.43 0.43 8.27
CA GLU A 96 -12.58 1.62 8.37
C GLU A 96 -11.60 1.68 7.20
N TYR A 97 -11.02 0.54 6.78
CA TYR A 97 -10.17 0.45 5.59
C TYR A 97 -10.88 0.97 4.35
N ASP A 98 -12.11 0.51 4.07
CA ASP A 98 -12.90 0.96 2.93
C ASP A 98 -13.14 2.47 2.97
N ARG A 99 -13.52 2.99 4.14
CA ARG A 99 -13.73 4.44 4.34
C ARG A 99 -12.46 5.25 4.13
N ILE A 100 -11.30 4.70 4.54
CA ILE A 100 -10.00 5.33 4.31
C ILE A 100 -9.67 5.30 2.83
N MET A 101 -9.77 4.16 2.17
CA MET A 101 -9.49 4.01 0.74
C MET A 101 -10.35 4.96 -0.10
N ASP A 102 -11.66 5.01 0.14
CA ASP A 102 -12.58 5.93 -0.55
C ASP A 102 -12.17 7.40 -0.37
N TYR A 103 -11.81 7.77 0.86
CA TYR A 103 -11.36 9.13 1.15
C TYR A 103 -10.04 9.44 0.45
N ILE A 104 -9.03 8.59 0.61
CA ILE A 104 -7.70 8.79 0.03
C ILE A 104 -7.77 8.87 -1.48
N ASN A 105 -8.53 7.97 -2.11
CA ASN A 105 -8.65 7.94 -3.56
C ASN A 105 -9.22 9.25 -4.12
N ARG A 106 -10.19 9.84 -3.43
CA ARG A 106 -10.75 11.15 -3.79
C ARG A 106 -9.74 12.29 -3.67
N GLU A 107 -8.87 12.26 -2.67
CA GLU A 107 -7.96 13.36 -2.36
C GLU A 107 -6.59 13.27 -3.08
N LEU A 108 -6.10 12.06 -3.39
CA LEU A 108 -4.75 11.85 -3.97
C LEU A 108 -4.72 11.42 -5.44
N ASP A 109 -5.89 11.15 -6.04
CA ASP A 109 -6.02 10.65 -7.42
C ASP A 109 -5.02 9.53 -7.76
N LEU A 110 -5.22 8.38 -7.13
CA LEU A 110 -4.29 7.24 -7.17
C LEU A 110 -4.18 6.59 -8.55
N PHE A 111 -5.04 6.98 -9.49
CA PHE A 111 -5.13 6.41 -10.83
C PHE A 111 -4.48 7.29 -11.90
N GLN A 112 -3.96 8.47 -11.55
CA GLN A 112 -3.18 9.31 -12.47
C GLN A 112 -1.70 8.95 -12.49
N ASP A 113 -1.16 8.87 -13.71
CA ASP A 113 0.25 8.57 -14.00
C ASP A 113 1.22 9.72 -13.66
#